data_AF-A0A3P7DX57-F1
#
_entry.id   AF-A0A3P7DX57-F1
#
_cell.length_a   1.000
_cell.length_b   1.000
_cell.length_c   1.000
_cell.angle_alpha   90.00
_cell.angle_beta   90.00
_cell.angle_gamma   90.00
#
_symmetry.space_group_name_H-M   'P 1'
#
loop_
_entity.id
_entity.type
_entity.pdbx_description
1 polymer ?
#
loop_
_entity_poly.entity_id
_entity_poly.type
_entity_poly.pdbx_seq_one_letter_code
_entity_poly.pdbx_strand_id
1 'polypeptide(L)'
;MCSLLVNLLERCNFNRRKLIGLTVPVYDLESRTERQEPTLKALSQLFVYHESLARSIDEELDNDLVIEDAPDDSVSHDEETEDDGRLHRLPTELSEDEMVEAVQNAMNKASSHMEDSVLASYFALLIGCLLLQNEESVHIVKAEMKNGKLVALIEQLQRFLEFIKLTDGKKAHVRFMERIIDLLDTLDN
;
A
#
# COMPACT_ATOMS: atom_id res chain seq x y z
N MET A 1 -1.20 10.44 -10.86
CA MET A 1 -0.47 10.13 -12.12
C MET A 1 -0.36 8.62 -12.37
N CYS A 2 -0.08 7.80 -11.36
CA CYS A 2 0.13 6.34 -11.55
C CYS A 2 -1.09 5.60 -12.13
N SER A 3 -2.32 6.01 -11.78
CA SER A 3 -3.55 5.46 -12.38
C SER A 3 -3.62 5.59 -13.90
N LEU A 4 -3.14 6.70 -14.46
CA LEU A 4 -3.07 6.89 -15.92
C LEU A 4 -2.04 5.96 -16.55
N LEU A 5 -0.87 5.78 -15.91
CA LEU A 5 0.15 4.85 -16.37
C LEU A 5 -0.38 3.41 -16.37
N VAL A 6 -1.07 2.97 -15.31
CA VAL A 6 -1.71 1.64 -15.28
C VAL A 6 -2.65 1.47 -16.46
N ASN A 7 -3.52 2.46 -16.74
CA ASN A 7 -4.42 2.40 -17.90
C ASN A 7 -3.68 2.30 -19.24
N LEU A 8 -2.56 3.02 -19.40
CA LEU A 8 -1.73 2.97 -20.61
C LEU A 8 -1.02 1.63 -20.78
N LEU A 9 -0.70 0.94 -19.68
CA LEU A 9 -0.01 -0.34 -19.70
C LEU A 9 -0.97 -1.53 -19.80
N GLU A 10 -2.14 -1.49 -19.15
CA GLU A 10 -3.10 -2.59 -19.06
C GLU A 10 -3.39 -3.20 -20.44
N ARG A 11 -3.63 -2.34 -21.44
CA ARG A 11 -4.13 -2.74 -22.76
C ARG A 11 -3.14 -2.60 -23.90
N CYS A 12 -1.91 -2.19 -23.62
CA CYS A 12 -0.93 -1.91 -24.66
C CYS A 12 0.41 -2.62 -24.39
N ASN A 13 0.58 -3.77 -25.04
CA ASN A 13 1.85 -4.52 -25.02
C ASN A 13 3.05 -3.66 -25.46
N PHE A 14 2.83 -2.78 -26.43
CA PHE A 14 3.88 -1.88 -26.91
C PHE A 14 4.33 -0.90 -25.81
N ASN A 15 3.39 -0.33 -25.06
CA ASN A 15 3.71 0.57 -23.95
C ASN A 15 4.45 -0.17 -22.83
N ARG A 16 4.04 -1.41 -22.50
CA ARG A 16 4.77 -2.26 -21.55
C ARG A 16 6.21 -2.48 -21.97
N ARG A 17 6.45 -2.96 -23.20
CA ARG A 17 7.81 -3.18 -23.71
C ARG A 17 8.64 -1.90 -23.72
N LYS A 18 8.03 -0.77 -24.08
CA LYS A 18 8.71 0.52 -24.04
C LYS A 18 9.12 0.87 -22.62
N LEU A 19 8.23 0.73 -21.64
CA LEU A 19 8.51 1.06 -20.24
C LEU A 19 9.50 0.09 -19.59
N ILE A 20 9.48 -1.20 -19.96
CA ILE A 20 10.47 -2.20 -19.54
C ILE A 20 11.89 -1.76 -19.92
N GLY A 21 12.08 -1.24 -21.13
CA GLY A 21 13.40 -0.83 -21.63
C GLY A 21 13.86 0.55 -21.17
N LEU A 22 13.08 1.26 -20.32
CA LEU A 22 13.46 2.58 -19.86
C LEU A 22 14.35 2.52 -18.61
N THR A 23 15.29 3.45 -18.57
CA THR A 23 15.98 3.87 -17.35
C THR A 23 15.44 5.24 -16.96
N VAL A 24 15.13 5.42 -15.69
CA VAL A 24 14.55 6.66 -15.15
C VAL A 24 15.48 7.27 -14.11
N PRO A 25 15.49 8.61 -13.99
CA PRO A 25 16.20 9.28 -12.93
C PRO A 25 15.49 9.06 -11.60
N VAL A 26 16.26 8.63 -10.61
CA VAL A 26 15.83 8.48 -9.22
C VAL A 26 16.70 9.40 -8.38
N TYR A 27 16.07 10.28 -7.62
CA TYR A 27 16.75 11.18 -6.71
C TYR A 27 16.88 10.51 -5.35
N ASP A 28 18.12 10.28 -4.92
CA ASP A 28 18.43 9.77 -3.59
C ASP A 28 18.51 10.93 -2.60
N LEU A 29 17.63 10.94 -1.59
CA LEU A 29 17.56 11.98 -0.58
C LEU A 29 18.78 11.98 0.36
N GLU A 30 19.40 10.82 0.59
CA GLU A 30 20.53 10.68 1.51
C GLU A 30 21.82 11.23 0.88
N SER A 31 22.13 10.76 -0.33
CA SER A 31 23.32 11.23 -1.04
C SER A 31 23.11 12.56 -1.75
N ARG A 32 21.85 13.02 -1.88
CA ARG A 32 21.43 14.20 -2.66
C ARG A 32 21.89 14.13 -4.12
N THR A 33 21.94 12.92 -4.68
CA THR A 33 22.37 12.67 -6.05
C THR A 33 21.29 12.02 -6.88
N GLU A 34 21.26 12.34 -8.17
CA GLU A 34 20.44 11.66 -9.16
C GLU A 34 21.18 10.43 -9.70
N ARG A 35 20.50 9.28 -9.76
CA ARG A 35 21.00 8.05 -10.37
C ARG A 35 20.02 7.55 -11.42
N GLN A 36 20.55 6.93 -12.46
CA GLN A 36 19.74 6.27 -13.48
C GLN A 36 19.48 4.83 -13.04
N GLU A 37 18.21 4.47 -12.88
CA GLU A 37 17.81 3.10 -12.54
C GLU A 37 16.87 2.51 -13.59
N PRO A 38 16.91 1.19 -13.84
CA PRO A 38 15.86 0.52 -14.61
C PRO A 38 14.48 0.83 -14.03
N THR A 39 13.49 1.12 -14.86
CA THR A 39 12.15 1.51 -14.40
C THR A 39 11.55 0.50 -13.43
N LEU A 40 11.74 -0.80 -13.68
CA LEU A 40 11.23 -1.85 -12.79
C LEU A 40 11.83 -1.76 -11.37
N LYS A 41 13.12 -1.44 -11.26
CA LYS A 41 13.80 -1.27 -9.97
C LYS A 41 13.28 -0.02 -9.24
N ALA A 42 13.21 1.11 -9.94
CA ALA A 42 12.69 2.35 -9.38
C ALA A 42 11.24 2.22 -8.88
N LEU A 43 10.37 1.53 -9.64
CA LEU A 43 9.00 1.26 -9.21
C LEU A 43 8.95 0.33 -7.99
N SER A 44 9.85 -0.65 -7.90
CA SER A 44 9.95 -1.56 -6.75
C SER A 44 10.37 -0.81 -5.48
N GLN A 45 11.32 0.11 -5.59
CA GLN A 45 11.72 0.98 -4.48
C GLN A 45 10.59 1.91 -4.04
N LEU A 46 9.87 2.53 -4.99
CA LEU A 46 8.71 3.37 -4.68
C LEU A 46 7.60 2.58 -4.00
N PHE A 47 7.35 1.34 -4.44
CA PHE A 47 6.42 0.46 -3.73
C PHE A 47 6.86 0.24 -2.28
N VAL A 48 8.09 -0.20 -2.05
CA VAL A 48 8.60 -0.47 -0.70
C VAL A 48 8.53 0.77 0.20
N TYR A 49 8.83 1.94 -0.35
CA TYR A 49 8.75 3.21 0.37
C TYR A 49 7.33 3.55 0.81
N HIS A 50 6.36 3.53 -0.11
CA HIS A 50 4.98 3.87 0.25
C HIS A 50 4.31 2.79 1.09
N GLU A 51 4.65 1.52 0.86
CA GLU A 51 4.13 0.41 1.64
C GLU A 51 4.69 0.43 3.08
N SER A 52 5.94 0.84 3.29
CA SER A 52 6.49 1.02 4.63
C SER A 52 5.88 2.21 5.36
N LEU A 53 5.64 3.33 4.68
CA LEU A 53 4.97 4.50 5.26
C LEU A 53 3.54 4.16 5.69
N ALA A 54 2.76 3.53 4.82
CA ALA A 54 1.41 3.08 5.14
C ALA A 54 1.43 2.15 6.36
N ARG A 55 2.30 1.12 6.36
CA ARG A 55 2.41 0.20 7.50
C ARG A 55 2.78 0.89 8.80
N SER A 56 3.75 1.82 8.79
CA SER A 56 4.12 2.54 10.01
C SER A 56 2.98 3.37 10.58
N ILE A 57 2.15 3.96 9.71
CA ILE A 57 0.99 4.74 10.16
C ILE A 57 -0.10 3.83 10.72
N ASP A 58 -0.33 2.65 10.13
CA ASP A 58 -1.23 1.64 10.72
C ASP A 58 -0.78 1.26 12.13
N GLU A 59 0.50 0.93 12.30
CA GLU A 59 1.08 0.58 13.61
C GLU A 59 0.98 1.75 14.61
N GLU A 60 1.19 3.00 14.19
CA GLU A 60 1.02 4.18 15.05
C GLU A 60 -0.44 4.45 15.41
N LEU A 61 -1.37 4.32 14.46
CA LEU A 61 -2.80 4.50 14.69
C LEU A 61 -3.30 3.45 15.70
N ASP A 62 -2.87 2.20 15.58
CA ASP A 62 -3.21 1.15 16.55
C ASP A 62 -2.71 1.52 17.95
N ASN A 63 -1.47 1.99 18.08
CA ASN A 63 -0.91 2.38 19.39
C ASN A 63 -1.57 3.62 20.00
N ASP A 64 -1.90 4.64 19.19
CA ASP A 64 -2.59 5.84 19.66
C ASP A 64 -4.04 5.53 20.13
N LEU A 65 -4.60 4.40 19.68
CA LEU A 65 -5.96 3.96 20.00
C LEU A 65 -6.01 2.89 21.11
N VAL A 66 -4.91 2.19 21.41
CA VAL A 66 -4.82 1.25 22.53
C VAL A 66 -4.82 2.04 23.84
N ILE A 67 -6.01 2.12 24.44
CA ILE A 67 -6.22 2.52 25.83
C ILE A 67 -5.37 1.58 26.70
N GLU A 68 -4.32 2.09 27.36
CA GLU A 68 -3.81 1.41 28.55
C GLU A 68 -4.98 1.34 29.52
N ASP A 69 -5.50 0.12 29.74
CA ASP A 69 -6.59 -0.19 30.65
C ASP A 69 -6.48 0.66 31.93
N ALA A 70 -7.32 1.69 32.03
CA ALA A 70 -7.56 2.35 33.30
C ALA A 70 -8.10 1.27 34.25
N PRO A 71 -7.50 1.11 35.45
CA PRO A 71 -7.65 -0.11 36.22
C PRO A 71 -9.10 -0.32 36.62
N ASP A 72 -9.63 -1.45 36.17
CA ASP A 72 -10.74 -2.25 36.69
C ASP A 72 -11.46 -1.66 37.92
N ASP A 73 -12.36 -0.70 37.68
CA ASP A 73 -13.38 -0.30 38.65
C ASP A 73 -14.76 -0.44 38.02
N SER A 74 -15.21 -1.69 38.06
CA SER A 74 -16.58 -2.07 38.42
C SER A 74 -17.64 -2.09 37.29
N VAL A 75 -18.08 -3.33 37.04
CA VAL A 75 -19.45 -3.75 36.64
C VAL A 75 -20.01 -3.17 35.34
N SER A 76 -19.98 -3.93 34.24
CA SER A 76 -20.93 -5.02 33.96
C SER A 76 -20.98 -5.37 32.46
N HIS A 77 -20.79 -6.67 32.19
CA HIS A 77 -21.35 -7.49 31.12
C HIS A 77 -21.07 -7.17 29.64
N ASP A 78 -20.29 -8.07 29.04
CA ASP A 78 -20.59 -8.79 27.79
C ASP A 78 -21.12 -7.95 26.63
N GLU A 79 -20.25 -7.15 26.02
CA GLU A 79 -20.36 -6.91 24.59
C GLU A 79 -19.08 -7.48 23.96
N GLU A 80 -19.28 -8.57 23.23
CA GLU A 80 -18.33 -9.06 22.24
C GLU A 80 -17.89 -7.84 21.44
N THR A 81 -16.64 -7.41 21.61
CA THR A 81 -16.02 -6.41 20.75
C THR A 81 -15.82 -7.09 19.39
N GLU A 82 -16.92 -7.30 18.67
CA GLU A 82 -16.90 -7.38 17.23
C GLU A 82 -16.20 -6.10 16.78
N ASP A 83 -15.10 -6.28 16.05
CA ASP A 83 -14.40 -5.25 15.32
C ASP A 83 -15.39 -4.57 14.37
N ASP A 84 -16.15 -3.58 14.89
CA ASP A 84 -17.18 -2.87 14.15
C ASP A 84 -16.61 -1.68 13.36
N GLY A 85 -15.28 -1.60 13.28
CA GLY A 85 -14.54 -0.56 12.57
C GLY A 85 -14.70 0.84 13.18
N ARG A 86 -15.25 0.99 14.38
CA ARG A 86 -15.32 2.29 15.06
C ARG A 86 -14.00 2.59 15.76
N LEU A 87 -13.46 3.78 15.47
CA LEU A 87 -12.32 4.39 16.18
C LEU A 87 -12.45 4.17 17.70
N HIS A 88 -11.50 3.44 18.28
CA HIS A 88 -11.46 3.18 19.71
C HIS A 88 -11.48 4.51 20.47
N ARG A 89 -12.33 4.59 21.50
CA ARG A 89 -12.72 5.83 22.19
C ARG A 89 -11.49 6.61 22.67
N LEU A 90 -11.33 7.86 22.20
CA LEU A 90 -10.29 8.79 22.68
C LEU A 90 -10.31 8.93 24.21
N PRO A 91 -9.16 9.18 24.87
CA PRO A 91 -9.04 9.16 26.31
C PRO A 91 -10.06 10.10 26.98
N THR A 92 -10.72 9.61 28.04
CA THR A 92 -11.83 10.31 28.69
C THR A 92 -11.38 11.53 29.51
N GLU A 93 -10.06 11.72 29.69
CA GLU A 93 -9.48 12.78 30.53
C GLU A 93 -8.85 13.95 29.74
N LEU A 94 -8.97 13.99 28.41
CA LEU A 94 -8.46 15.12 27.62
C LEU A 94 -9.36 16.35 27.77
N SER A 95 -8.77 17.54 27.82
CA SER A 95 -9.50 18.78 27.65
C SER A 95 -10.13 18.86 26.26
N GLU A 96 -11.15 19.70 26.07
CA GLU A 96 -11.83 19.84 24.77
C GLU A 96 -10.85 20.18 23.64
N ASP A 97 -9.87 21.07 23.91
CA ASP A 97 -8.84 21.46 22.95
C ASP A 97 -7.89 20.28 22.62
N GLU A 98 -7.45 19.52 23.63
CA GLU A 98 -6.60 18.33 23.43
C GLU A 98 -7.33 17.21 22.69
N MET A 99 -8.61 17.03 22.95
CA MET A 99 -9.45 16.07 22.22
C MET A 99 -9.58 16.47 20.75
N VAL A 100 -9.82 17.75 20.45
CA VAL A 100 -9.88 18.25 19.06
C VAL A 100 -8.54 18.04 18.35
N GLU A 101 -7.41 18.32 19.02
CA GLU A 101 -6.07 18.09 18.47
C GLU A 101 -5.80 16.61 18.21
N ALA A 102 -6.16 15.73 19.15
CA ALA A 102 -6.01 14.28 18.99
C ALA A 102 -6.84 13.74 17.81
N VAL A 103 -8.11 14.17 17.69
CA VAL A 103 -8.96 13.84 16.52
C VAL A 103 -8.30 14.31 15.23
N GLN A 104 -7.83 15.55 15.19
CA GLN A 104 -7.23 16.12 13.98
C GLN A 104 -5.95 15.38 13.59
N ASN A 105 -5.12 14.99 14.56
CA ASN A 105 -3.91 14.21 14.35
C ASN A 105 -4.24 12.81 13.82
N ALA A 106 -5.20 12.11 14.42
CA ALA A 106 -5.66 10.81 13.94
C ALA A 106 -6.21 10.89 12.50
N MET A 107 -7.00 11.92 12.19
CA MET A 107 -7.52 12.16 10.84
C MET A 107 -6.40 12.43 9.82
N ASN A 108 -5.38 13.22 10.19
CA ASN A 108 -4.24 13.49 9.33
C ASN A 108 -3.42 12.22 9.07
N LYS A 109 -3.18 11.42 10.11
CA LYS A 109 -2.51 10.11 9.99
C LYS A 109 -3.30 9.18 9.06
N ALA A 110 -4.60 9.02 9.28
CA ALA A 110 -5.46 8.22 8.42
C ALA A 110 -5.46 8.70 6.95
N SER A 111 -5.46 10.03 6.73
CA SER A 111 -5.37 10.58 5.37
C SER A 111 -4.02 10.25 4.71
N SER A 112 -2.91 10.36 5.43
CA SER A 112 -1.57 10.04 4.90
C SER A 112 -1.46 8.56 4.59
N HIS A 113 -1.92 7.69 5.50
CA HIS A 113 -1.99 6.26 5.29
C HIS A 113 -2.73 5.90 3.99
N MET A 114 -3.92 6.49 3.80
CA MET A 114 -4.72 6.22 2.62
C MET A 114 -4.01 6.64 1.33
N GLU A 115 -3.29 7.76 1.34
CA GLU A 115 -2.51 8.21 0.19
C GLU A 115 -1.38 7.21 -0.13
N ASP A 116 -0.58 6.86 0.87
CA ASP A 116 0.55 5.93 0.72
C ASP A 116 0.09 4.53 0.30
N SER A 117 -0.99 4.02 0.90
CA SER A 117 -1.57 2.72 0.56
C SER A 117 -2.10 2.68 -0.88
N VAL A 118 -2.75 3.76 -1.34
CA VAL A 118 -3.20 3.87 -2.73
C VAL A 118 -2.01 3.96 -3.70
N LEU A 119 -0.96 4.71 -3.35
CA LEU A 119 0.26 4.80 -4.16
C LEU A 119 0.97 3.45 -4.27
N ALA A 120 1.16 2.76 -3.14
CA ALA A 120 1.72 1.40 -3.10
C ALA A 120 0.94 0.45 -4.01
N SER A 121 -0.40 0.51 -3.97
CA SER A 121 -1.27 -0.31 -4.83
C SER A 121 -1.04 -0.04 -6.31
N TYR A 122 -0.91 1.23 -6.72
CA TYR A 122 -0.60 1.56 -8.11
C TYR A 122 0.80 1.12 -8.52
N PHE A 123 1.81 1.27 -7.66
CA PHE A 123 3.16 0.79 -7.96
C PHE A 123 3.19 -0.73 -8.11
N ALA A 124 2.50 -1.47 -7.23
CA ALA A 124 2.34 -2.91 -7.33
C ALA A 124 1.68 -3.33 -8.66
N LEU A 125 0.64 -2.63 -9.11
CA LEU A 125 0.02 -2.86 -10.42
C LEU A 125 0.97 -2.57 -11.57
N LEU A 126 1.74 -1.48 -11.51
CA LEU A 126 2.71 -1.15 -12.55
C LEU A 126 3.82 -2.20 -12.63
N ILE A 127 4.34 -2.66 -11.49
CA ILE A 127 5.34 -3.74 -11.42
C ILE A 127 4.77 -5.00 -12.08
N GLY A 128 3.57 -5.44 -11.67
CA GLY A 128 2.89 -6.57 -12.27
C GLY A 128 2.66 -6.41 -13.78
N CYS A 129 2.25 -5.22 -14.23
CA CYS A 129 2.10 -4.92 -15.65
C CYS A 129 3.39 -5.14 -16.44
N LEU A 130 4.54 -4.77 -15.88
CA LEU A 130 5.82 -4.94 -16.55
C LEU A 130 6.25 -6.41 -16.54
N LEU A 131 6.04 -7.13 -15.43
CA LEU A 131 6.37 -8.55 -15.32
C LEU A 131 5.55 -9.42 -16.28
N LEU A 132 4.33 -9.04 -16.67
CA LEU A 132 3.52 -9.78 -17.67
C LEU A 132 4.23 -10.05 -19.01
N GLN A 133 5.29 -9.32 -19.33
CA GLN A 133 6.10 -9.52 -20.54
C GLN A 133 7.61 -9.50 -20.26
N ASN A 134 7.99 -9.66 -19.00
CA ASN A 134 9.37 -9.56 -18.52
C ASN A 134 9.54 -10.34 -17.21
N GLU A 135 8.99 -11.55 -17.17
CA GLU A 135 8.99 -12.43 -16.00
C GLU A 135 10.42 -12.77 -15.56
N GLU A 136 11.36 -12.85 -16.50
CA GLU A 136 12.78 -13.10 -16.26
C GLU A 136 13.43 -12.04 -15.36
N SER A 137 12.90 -10.81 -15.36
CA SER A 137 13.40 -9.71 -14.54
C SER A 137 12.81 -9.68 -13.13
N VAL A 138 12.01 -10.68 -12.72
CA VAL A 138 11.45 -10.77 -11.36
C VAL A 138 12.52 -10.66 -10.28
N HIS A 139 13.74 -11.15 -10.53
CA HIS A 139 14.85 -11.06 -9.59
C HIS A 139 15.21 -9.61 -9.21
N ILE A 140 14.99 -8.65 -10.11
CA ILE A 140 15.18 -7.21 -9.84
C ILE A 140 14.16 -6.75 -8.78
N VAL A 141 12.91 -7.17 -8.91
CA VAL A 141 11.85 -6.84 -7.95
C VAL A 141 12.16 -7.51 -6.62
N LYS A 142 12.44 -8.82 -6.62
CA LYS A 142 12.77 -9.58 -5.41
C LYS A 142 13.97 -8.99 -4.67
N ALA A 143 14.97 -8.44 -5.36
CA ALA A 143 16.13 -7.81 -4.71
C ALA A 143 15.77 -6.59 -3.84
N GLU A 144 14.68 -5.89 -4.15
CA GLU A 144 14.21 -4.74 -3.37
C GLU A 144 13.18 -5.15 -2.30
N MET A 145 12.59 -6.35 -2.38
CA MET A 145 11.57 -6.82 -1.44
C MET A 145 12.17 -7.44 -0.18
N LYS A 146 11.44 -7.34 0.94
CA LYS A 146 11.80 -8.01 2.20
C LYS A 146 11.90 -9.52 1.98
N ASN A 147 13.02 -10.10 2.39
CA ASN A 147 13.33 -11.54 2.26
C ASN A 147 13.29 -12.09 0.82
N GLY A 148 13.32 -11.23 -0.22
CA GLY A 148 13.21 -11.69 -1.60
C GLY A 148 11.82 -12.20 -1.99
N LYS A 149 10.78 -11.82 -1.24
CA LYS A 149 9.41 -12.34 -1.38
C LYS A 149 8.45 -11.29 -1.92
N LEU A 150 7.57 -11.70 -2.84
CA LEU A 150 6.56 -10.84 -3.47
C LEU A 150 5.27 -10.73 -2.64
N VAL A 151 5.21 -11.38 -1.47
CA VAL A 151 4.03 -11.44 -0.59
C VAL A 151 3.45 -10.06 -0.31
N ALA A 152 4.28 -9.06 0.00
CA ALA A 152 3.81 -7.69 0.27
C ALA A 152 3.07 -7.07 -0.93
N LEU A 153 3.56 -7.30 -2.16
CA LEU A 153 2.89 -6.83 -3.38
C LEU A 153 1.52 -7.52 -3.54
N ILE A 154 1.49 -8.83 -3.31
CA ILE A 154 0.28 -9.66 -3.44
C ILE A 154 -0.78 -9.20 -2.43
N GLU A 155 -0.42 -9.09 -1.16
CA GLU A 155 -1.32 -8.65 -0.08
C GLU A 155 -1.85 -7.23 -0.35
N GLN A 156 -0.99 -6.31 -0.78
CA GLN A 156 -1.41 -4.94 -1.12
C GLN A 156 -2.43 -4.93 -2.27
N LEU A 157 -2.20 -5.74 -3.30
CA LEU A 157 -3.13 -5.85 -4.43
C LEU A 157 -4.43 -6.57 -4.08
N GLN A 158 -4.40 -7.55 -3.17
CA GLN A 158 -5.60 -8.21 -2.66
C GLN A 158 -6.49 -7.22 -1.90
N ARG A 159 -5.92 -6.45 -0.96
CA ARG A 159 -6.64 -5.36 -0.26
C ARG A 159 -7.21 -4.33 -1.24
N PHE A 160 -6.40 -3.92 -2.22
CA PHE A 160 -6.86 -2.97 -3.23
C PHE A 160 -7.97 -3.54 -4.13
N LEU A 161 -7.89 -4.81 -4.49
CA LEU A 161 -8.92 -5.50 -5.26
C LEU A 161 -10.25 -5.57 -4.51
N GLU A 162 -10.22 -5.89 -3.22
CA GLU A 162 -11.40 -5.89 -2.35
C GLU A 162 -12.05 -4.50 -2.33
N PHE A 163 -11.25 -3.45 -2.10
CA PHE A 163 -11.73 -2.07 -2.13
C PHE A 163 -12.37 -1.68 -3.48
N ILE A 164 -11.76 -2.06 -4.59
CA ILE A 164 -12.32 -1.80 -5.93
C ILE A 164 -13.61 -2.60 -6.18
N LYS A 165 -13.74 -3.82 -5.63
CA LYS A 165 -14.97 -4.61 -5.70
C LYS A 165 -16.11 -3.95 -4.90
N LEU A 166 -15.79 -3.38 -3.73
CA LEU A 166 -16.74 -2.63 -2.89
C LEU A 166 -17.23 -1.34 -3.55
N THR A 167 -16.37 -0.65 -4.31
CA THR A 167 -16.67 0.66 -4.91
C THR A 167 -17.30 0.59 -6.32
N ASP A 168 -17.91 -0.55 -6.69
CA ASP A 168 -18.49 -0.82 -8.02
C ASP A 168 -17.49 -0.64 -9.18
N GLY A 169 -16.26 -1.14 -8.98
CA GLY A 169 -15.22 -1.12 -9.99
C GLY A 169 -15.61 -1.84 -11.27
N LYS A 170 -15.13 -1.34 -12.42
CA LYS A 170 -15.38 -1.99 -13.73
C LYS A 170 -14.88 -3.44 -13.70
N LYS A 171 -15.74 -4.40 -14.06
CA LYS A 171 -15.41 -5.84 -14.14
C LYS A 171 -14.11 -6.16 -14.89
N ALA A 172 -13.75 -5.37 -15.89
CA ALA A 172 -12.50 -5.55 -16.64
C ALA A 172 -11.25 -5.26 -15.80
N HIS A 173 -11.26 -4.20 -14.97
CA HIS A 173 -10.12 -3.87 -14.09
C HIS A 173 -9.98 -4.92 -12.98
N VAL A 174 -11.09 -5.39 -12.42
CA VAL A 174 -11.11 -6.51 -11.44
C VAL A 174 -10.38 -7.73 -11.99
N ARG A 175 -10.79 -8.23 -13.17
CA ARG A 175 -10.15 -9.38 -13.83
C ARG A 175 -8.67 -9.15 -14.15
N PHE A 176 -8.31 -7.91 -14.48
CA PHE A 176 -6.93 -7.57 -14.76
C PHE A 176 -6.08 -7.66 -13.49
N MET A 177 -6.56 -7.12 -12.37
CA MET A 177 -5.87 -7.21 -11.08
C MET A 177 -5.76 -8.66 -10.60
N GLU A 178 -6.82 -9.46 -10.73
CA GLU A 178 -6.79 -10.90 -10.42
C GLU A 178 -5.68 -11.60 -11.21
N ARG A 179 -5.57 -11.33 -12.52
CA ARG A 179 -4.48 -11.87 -13.36
C ARG A 179 -3.09 -11.42 -12.89
N ILE A 180 -2.94 -10.18 -12.44
CA ILE A 180 -1.65 -9.70 -11.92
C ILE A 180 -1.29 -10.40 -10.62
N ILE A 181 -2.27 -10.61 -9.73
CA ILE A 181 -2.08 -11.34 -8.47
C ILE A 181 -1.63 -12.78 -8.77
N ASP A 182 -2.34 -13.49 -9.65
CA ASP A 182 -1.99 -14.86 -10.06
C ASP A 182 -0.56 -14.96 -10.65
N LEU A 183 -0.17 -13.95 -11.43
CA LEU A 183 1.19 -13.85 -11.98
C LEU A 183 2.22 -13.71 -10.85
N LEU A 184 2.00 -12.79 -9.91
CA LEU A 184 2.94 -12.55 -8.81
C LEU A 184 3.05 -13.78 -7.89
N ASP A 185 1.94 -14.45 -7.61
CA ASP A 185 1.93 -15.73 -6.88
C ASP A 185 2.75 -16.80 -7.61
N THR A 186 2.60 -16.92 -8.93
CA THR A 186 3.38 -17.85 -9.75
C THR A 186 4.87 -17.54 -9.71
N LEU A 187 5.23 -16.25 -9.72
CA LEU A 187 6.61 -15.77 -9.72
C LEU A 187 7.27 -15.77 -8.33
N ASP A 188 6.52 -15.79 -7.23
CA ASP A 188 7.08 -15.86 -5.87
C ASP A 188 7.65 -17.24 -5.55
N ASN A 189 6.99 -18.28 -6.06
CA ASN A 189 7.37 -19.70 -5.97
C ASN A 189 8.65 -20.02 -6.74
#